data_AF-A0A966J0Y6-F1
#
_entry.id   AF-A0A966J0Y6-F1
#
_cell.length_a   1.000
_cell.length_b   1.000
_cell.length_c   1.000
_cell.angle_alpha   90.00
_cell.angle_beta   90.00
_cell.angle_gamma   90.00
#
_symmetry.space_group_name_H-M   'P 1'
#
loop_
_entity.id
_entity.type
_entity.pdbx_description
1 polymer ?
#
loop_
_entity_poly.entity_id
_entity_poly.type
_entity_poly.pdbx_seq_one_letter_code
_entity_poly.pdbx_strand_id
1 'polypeptide(L)' 'MTHPREVLLGAQAGAVSLPVCDHYSGVEVRMRKSLQLQAEMLQEFGTCVFDVTLDCEDGAPVGGEAEHAA' A
#
# COMPACT_ATOMS: atom_id res chain seq x y z
N MET A 1 -11.49 -36.19 -5.52
CA MET A 1 -11.17 -35.78 -4.15
C MET A 1 -11.16 -34.27 -4.12
N THR A 2 -11.86 -33.64 -3.17
CA THR A 2 -11.95 -32.17 -3.07
C THR A 2 -10.66 -31.61 -2.48
N HIS A 3 -10.14 -30.52 -3.03
CA HIS A 3 -8.87 -29.95 -2.58
C HIS A 3 -9.03 -29.27 -1.20
N PRO A 4 -8.07 -29.38 -0.26
CA PRO A 4 -8.18 -28.77 1.07
C PRO A 4 -8.53 -27.27 1.06
N ARG A 5 -7.97 -26.49 0.12
CA ARG A 5 -8.29 -25.06 -0.11
C ARG A 5 -9.77 -24.78 -0.39
N GLU A 6 -10.51 -25.78 -0.86
CA GLU A 6 -11.95 -25.66 -1.20
C GLU A 6 -12.86 -26.13 -0.06
N VAL A 7 -12.32 -26.77 0.98
CA VAL A 7 -13.11 -27.35 2.09
C VAL A 7 -12.71 -26.83 3.47
N LEU A 8 -11.50 -26.29 3.62
CA LEU A 8 -11.02 -25.69 4.87
C LEU A 8 -11.27 -24.18 4.85
N LEU A 9 -11.89 -23.66 5.91
CA LEU A 9 -12.17 -22.24 6.21
C LEU A 9 -13.17 -21.46 5.33
N GLY A 10 -13.64 -22.01 4.19
CA GLY A 10 -14.71 -21.39 3.40
C GLY A 10 -14.45 -19.92 3.02
N ALA A 11 -15.49 -19.10 2.93
CA ALA A 11 -15.38 -17.69 2.55
C ALA A 11 -14.54 -16.81 3.53
N GLN A 12 -14.26 -17.31 4.74
CA GLN A 12 -13.53 -16.56 5.77
C GLN A 12 -12.01 -16.51 5.54
N ALA A 13 -11.43 -17.43 4.76
CA ALA A 13 -9.97 -17.44 4.51
C ALA A 13 -9.50 -16.50 3.38
N GLY A 14 -10.42 -15.97 2.57
CA GLY A 14 -10.09 -15.25 1.34
C GLY A 14 -10.39 -13.76 1.35
N ALA A 15 -10.76 -13.16 2.48
CA ALA A 15 -11.48 -11.89 2.43
C ALA A 15 -10.63 -10.71 1.92
N VAL A 16 -9.30 -10.69 2.16
CA VAL A 16 -8.44 -9.57 1.72
C VAL A 16 -7.01 -10.06 1.46
N SER A 17 -6.47 -9.74 0.27
CA SER A 17 -5.04 -9.85 -0.04
C SER A 17 -4.46 -8.45 -0.07
N LEU A 18 -3.51 -8.16 0.82
CA LEU A 18 -2.79 -6.88 0.86
C LEU A 18 -1.34 -7.08 0.39
N PRO A 19 -0.69 -6.04 -0.15
CA PRO A 19 0.75 -6.03 -0.32
C PRO A 19 1.47 -6.29 1.01
N VAL A 20 2.66 -6.89 0.94
CA VAL A 20 3.45 -7.25 2.14
C VAL A 20 4.19 -6.06 2.75
N CYS A 21 4.23 -4.93 2.05
CA CYS A 21 4.95 -3.73 2.42
C CYS A 21 4.01 -2.52 2.33
N ASP A 22 4.03 -1.70 3.37
CA ASP A 22 3.42 -0.38 3.42
C ASP A 22 4.55 0.67 3.50
N HIS A 23 4.72 1.46 2.45
CA HIS A 23 5.79 2.42 2.30
C HIS A 23 5.34 3.83 2.69
N TYR A 24 5.96 4.37 3.74
CA TYR A 24 5.61 5.68 4.30
C TYR A 24 6.37 6.82 3.62
N SER A 25 5.67 7.92 3.33
CA SER A 25 6.28 9.15 2.83
C SER A 25 5.52 10.40 3.31
N GLY A 26 6.19 11.29 4.03
CA GLY A 26 5.56 12.50 4.61
C GLY A 26 6.05 13.84 4.05
N VAL A 27 6.71 13.83 2.88
CA VAL A 27 7.06 15.07 2.16
C VAL A 27 6.78 14.91 0.68
N GLU A 28 6.24 15.95 0.04
CA GLU A 28 5.73 15.92 -1.34
C GLU A 28 6.71 15.29 -2.36
N VAL A 29 7.99 15.65 -2.28
CA VAL A 29 9.02 15.11 -3.19
C VAL A 29 9.19 13.59 -3.07
N ARG A 30 8.98 13.03 -1.87
CA ARG A 30 9.04 11.58 -1.64
C ARG A 30 7.71 10.94 -2.02
N MET A 31 6.58 11.54 -1.66
CA MET A 31 5.25 11.07 -2.07
C MET A 31 5.16 10.85 -3.58
N ARG A 32 5.58 11.85 -4.37
CA ARG A 32 5.62 11.76 -5.84
C ARG A 32 6.49 10.59 -6.34
N LYS A 33 7.67 10.40 -5.73
CA LYS A 33 8.57 9.30 -6.08
C LYS A 33 8.02 7.94 -5.68
N SER A 34 7.40 7.82 -4.51
CA SER A 34 6.80 6.58 -4.01
C SER A 34 5.63 6.15 -4.90
N LEU A 35 4.76 7.08 -5.31
CA LEU A 35 3.67 6.81 -6.25
C LEU A 35 4.19 6.43 -7.65
N GLN A 36 5.22 7.11 -8.13
CA GLN A 36 5.86 6.75 -9.40
C GLN A 36 6.43 5.33 -9.35
N LEU A 37 7.19 5.01 -8.30
CA LEU A 37 7.76 3.68 -8.11
C LEU A 37 6.67 2.61 -7.99
N GLN A 38 5.56 2.92 -7.32
CA GLN A 38 4.43 1.99 -7.20
C GLN A 38 3.84 1.67 -8.58
N ALA A 39 3.69 2.68 -9.45
CA ALA A 39 3.24 2.49 -10.82
C ALA A 39 4.24 1.69 -11.66
N GLU A 40 5.54 1.96 -11.53
CA GLU A 40 6.61 1.21 -12.22
C GLU A 40 6.61 -0.27 -11.81
N MET A 41 6.50 -0.56 -10.52
CA MET A 41 6.48 -1.93 -9.99
C MET A 41 5.16 -2.64 -10.34
N LEU A 42 4.02 -1.95 -10.34
CA LEU A 42 2.76 -2.49 -10.83
C LEU A 42 2.87 -2.90 -12.31
N GLN A 43 3.51 -2.06 -13.13
CA GLN A 43 3.74 -2.36 -14.54
C GLN A 43 4.71 -3.55 -14.72
N GLU A 44 5.76 -3.64 -13.91
CA GLU A 44 6.76 -4.72 -13.98
C GLU A 44 6.18 -6.08 -13.55
N PHE A 45 5.46 -6.12 -12.42
CA PHE A 45 5.01 -7.37 -11.81
C PHE A 45 3.56 -7.73 -12.09
N GLY A 46 2.79 -6.84 -12.74
CA GLY A 46 1.37 -7.04 -13.03
C GLY A 46 0.45 -7.06 -11.80
N THR A 47 0.98 -6.72 -10.63
CA THR A 47 0.26 -6.61 -9.36
C THR A 47 0.93 -5.57 -8.48
N CYS A 48 0.15 -4.95 -7.58
CA CYS A 48 0.71 -4.03 -6.60
C CYS A 48 1.54 -4.81 -5.58
N VAL A 49 2.82 -4.45 -5.42
CA VAL A 49 3.77 -5.16 -4.54
C VAL A 49 4.07 -4.40 -3.24
N PHE A 50 3.65 -3.13 -3.13
CA PHE A 50 3.65 -2.36 -1.88
C PHE A 50 2.56 -1.27 -1.91
N ASP A 51 1.97 -0.98 -0.76
CA ASP A 51 1.11 0.19 -0.56
C ASP A 51 1.95 1.45 -0.27
N VAL A 52 1.38 2.63 -0.51
CA VAL A 52 2.01 3.91 -0.16
C VAL A 52 1.11 4.64 0.83
N THR A 53 1.62 4.86 2.03
CA THR A 53 0.99 5.72 3.04
C THR A 53 1.59 7.12 2.94
N LEU A 54 0.74 8.09 2.56
CA LEU A 54 1.08 9.51 2.54
C LEU A 54 0.88 10.05 3.96
N ASP A 55 2.00 10.23 4.65
CA ASP A 55 2.02 10.42 6.08
C ASP A 55 1.89 11.90 6.45
N CYS A 56 1.01 12.19 7.42
CA CYS A 56 0.77 13.52 7.98
C CYS A 56 1.26 13.66 9.42
N GLU A 57 1.79 12.59 10.02
CA GLU A 57 2.22 12.58 11.42
C GLU A 57 3.75 12.72 11.53
N ASP A 58 4.47 11.65 11.83
CA ASP A 58 5.87 11.70 12.24
C ASP A 58 6.85 11.75 11.07
N GLY A 59 6.44 11.31 9.88
CA GLY A 59 7.16 11.47 8.63
C GLY A 59 7.03 12.83 7.97
N ALA A 60 6.17 13.72 8.49
CA ALA A 60 5.89 15.06 7.94
C ALA A 60 6.48 16.20 8.81
N PRO A 61 6.77 17.36 8.21
CA PRO A 61 7.10 18.56 8.99
C PRO A 61 5.89 19.05 9.80
N VAL A 62 6.12 19.33 11.08
CA VAL A 62 5.11 19.91 11.98
C VAL A 62 4.60 21.26 11.43
N GLY A 63 3.29 21.46 11.47
CA GLY A 63 2.61 22.68 11.03
C GLY A 63 2.18 22.69 9.56
N GLY A 64 2.50 21.65 8.79
CA GLY A 64 2.09 21.48 7.38
C GLY A 64 0.97 20.46 7.18
N GLU A 65 0.36 19.96 8.25
CA GLU A 65 -0.57 18.81 8.22
C GLU A 65 -1.82 19.12 7.38
N ALA A 66 -2.38 20.32 7.54
CA ALA A 66 -3.57 20.75 6.80
C ALA A 66 -3.29 20.93 5.30
N GLU A 67 -2.10 21.41 4.92
CA GLU A 67 -1.70 21.55 3.53
C GLU A 67 -1.45 20.18 2.88
N HIS A 68 -0.92 19.21 3.65
CA HIS A 68 -0.75 17.84 3.18
C HIS A 68 -2.07 17.09 2.98
N ALA A 69 -3.09 17.40 3.79
CA ALA A 69 -4.38 16.72 3.75
C ALA A 69 -5.38 17.31 2.73
N ALA A 70 -5.08 18.47 2.14
CA ALA A 70 -5.95 19.21 1.21
C ALA A 70 -5.82 18.74 -0.24
#